data_AF-A0A429FSJ6-F1
#
_entry.id   AF-A0A429FSJ6-F1
#
_cell.length_a   1.000
_cell.length_b   1.000
_cell.length_c   1.000
_cell.angle_alpha   90.00
_cell.angle_beta   90.00
_cell.angle_gamma   90.00
#
_symmetry.space_group_name_H-M   'P 1'
#
loop_
_entity.id
_entity.type
_entity.pdbx_description
1 polymer ?
#
loop_
_entity_poly.entity_id
_entity_poly.type
_entity_poly.pdbx_seq_one_letter_code
_entity_poly.pdbx_strand_id
1 'polypeptide(L)'
;MWIRGESLRELEVLLCGYGIALMVHGVDEGFAFGPRGPFTDWLGWHYGWSTALGWAAAIESHADGEAPLDRFFQLVDEFRRSGGVVGGE
;
A
#
# COMPACT_ATOMS: atom_id res chain seq x y z
N MET A 1 -15.97 2.36 -10.63
CA MET A 1 -14.97 2.17 -9.55
C MET A 1 -15.67 2.39 -8.20
N TRP A 2 -15.40 1.58 -7.15
CA TRP A 2 -16.12 1.64 -5.84
C TRP A 2 -15.47 2.58 -4.80
N ILE A 3 -14.36 3.25 -5.16
CA ILE A 3 -13.67 4.25 -4.34
C ILE A 3 -14.23 5.62 -4.69
N ARG A 4 -14.68 6.38 -3.70
CA ARG A 4 -15.28 7.70 -3.93
C ARG A 4 -14.19 8.63 -4.48
N GLY A 5 -14.42 9.18 -5.67
CA GLY A 5 -13.49 10.11 -6.32
C GLY A 5 -12.13 9.52 -6.72
N GLU A 6 -11.99 8.18 -6.77
CA GLU A 6 -10.73 7.51 -7.15
C GLU A 6 -9.53 7.93 -6.29
N SER A 7 -9.80 8.37 -5.04
CA SER A 7 -8.79 8.86 -4.12
C SER A 7 -7.94 7.72 -3.57
N LEU A 8 -6.65 7.77 -3.87
CA LEU A 8 -5.70 6.80 -3.34
C LEU A 8 -5.55 6.91 -1.82
N ARG A 9 -5.65 8.14 -1.30
CA ARG A 9 -5.64 8.41 0.14
C ARG A 9 -6.84 7.78 0.86
N GLU A 10 -8.03 7.82 0.27
CA GLU A 10 -9.20 7.14 0.88
C GLU A 10 -8.99 5.62 0.95
N LEU A 11 -8.41 5.03 -0.10
CA LEU A 11 -8.06 3.60 -0.11
C LEU A 11 -7.06 3.25 1.00
N GLU A 12 -6.02 4.06 1.19
CA GLU A 12 -5.04 3.87 2.26
C GLU A 12 -5.68 3.91 3.65
N VAL A 13 -6.61 4.84 3.88
CA VAL A 13 -7.35 4.93 5.15
C VAL A 13 -8.21 3.69 5.39
N LEU A 14 -8.93 3.20 4.37
CA LEU A 14 -9.76 2.00 4.48
C LEU A 14 -8.91 0.76 4.79
N LEU A 15 -7.78 0.59 4.11
CA LEU A 15 -6.86 -0.53 4.34
C LEU A 15 -6.18 -0.44 5.71
N CYS A 16 -5.82 0.76 6.16
CA CYS A 16 -5.33 0.97 7.52
C CYS A 16 -6.36 0.52 8.57
N GLY A 17 -7.63 0.90 8.40
CA GLY A 17 -8.73 0.46 9.27
C GLY A 17 -8.91 -1.05 9.27
N TYR A 18 -8.81 -1.69 8.10
CA TYR A 18 -8.86 -3.15 7.98
C TYR A 18 -7.72 -3.83 8.74
N GLY A 19 -6.48 -3.37 8.57
CA GLY A 19 -5.32 -3.92 9.29
C GLY A 19 -5.44 -3.77 10.82
N ILE A 20 -6.00 -2.66 11.30
CA ILE A 20 -6.30 -2.48 12.73
C ILE A 20 -7.38 -3.47 13.19
N ALA A 21 -8.42 -3.69 12.39
CA ALA A 21 -9.47 -4.66 12.74
C ALA A 21 -8.90 -6.09 12.86
N LEU A 22 -8.05 -6.51 11.91
CA LEU A 22 -7.36 -7.81 12.00
C LEU A 22 -6.57 -7.94 13.31
N MET A 23 -5.80 -6.91 13.67
CA MET A 23 -5.01 -6.89 14.91
C MET A 23 -5.90 -6.97 16.15
N VAL A 24 -6.96 -6.17 16.23
CA VAL A 24 -7.87 -6.12 17.40
C VAL A 24 -8.61 -7.44 17.57
N HIS A 25 -8.98 -8.09 16.46
CA HIS A 25 -9.69 -9.37 16.49
C HIS A 25 -8.77 -10.59 16.53
N GLY A 26 -7.44 -10.40 16.54
CA GLY A 26 -6.47 -11.49 16.59
C GLY A 26 -6.53 -12.41 15.36
N VAL A 27 -6.90 -11.87 14.21
CA VAL A 27 -6.96 -12.61 12.95
C VAL A 27 -5.58 -12.62 12.32
N ASP A 28 -4.97 -13.80 12.24
CA ASP A 28 -3.68 -14.00 11.62
C ASP A 28 -3.82 -14.15 10.10
N GLU A 29 -3.97 -13.00 9.43
CA GLU A 29 -3.95 -12.88 7.98
C GLU A 29 -2.77 -11.99 7.58
N GLY A 30 -2.02 -12.43 6.56
CA GLY A 30 -0.92 -11.63 6.01
C GLY A 30 -1.44 -10.31 5.43
N PHE A 31 -1.06 -9.19 6.05
CA PHE A 31 -1.50 -7.85 5.63
C PHE A 31 -0.31 -6.95 5.23
N ALA A 32 -0.15 -6.72 3.93
CA ALA A 32 1.01 -6.00 3.38
C ALA A 32 0.84 -4.47 3.31
N PHE A 33 -0.38 -3.96 3.32
CA PHE A 33 -0.71 -2.59 2.91
C PHE A 33 -0.83 -1.58 4.05
N GLY A 34 -0.29 -1.92 5.22
CA GLY A 34 -0.24 -1.00 6.36
C GLY A 34 0.68 0.20 6.13
N PRO A 35 0.52 1.30 6.88
CA PRO A 35 1.37 2.49 6.78
C PRO A 35 2.86 2.24 7.03
N ARG A 36 3.21 1.11 7.66
CA ARG A 36 4.58 0.58 7.83
C ARG A 36 4.62 -0.91 7.52
N GLY A 37 3.83 -1.33 6.54
CA GLY A 37 3.73 -2.70 6.10
C GLY A 37 4.72 -3.03 4.98
N PRO A 38 4.86 -4.32 4.63
CA PRO A 38 5.73 -4.82 3.56
C PRO A 38 5.67 -4.03 2.25
N PHE A 39 4.49 -3.58 1.83
CA PHE A 39 4.34 -2.80 0.60
C PHE A 39 4.98 -1.41 0.71
N THR A 40 4.79 -0.74 1.84
CA THR A 40 5.36 0.59 2.11
C THR A 40 6.88 0.53 2.19
N ASP A 41 7.41 -0.48 2.88
CA ASP A 41 8.86 -0.68 2.99
C ASP A 41 9.47 -1.03 1.63
N TRP A 42 8.78 -1.85 0.85
CA TRP A 42 9.19 -2.19 -0.50
C TRP A 42 9.27 -0.96 -1.41
N LEU A 43 8.31 -0.03 -1.36
CA LEU A 43 8.38 1.22 -2.15
C LEU A 43 9.63 2.04 -1.81
N GLY A 44 9.93 2.16 -0.50
CA GLY A 44 11.13 2.86 -0.03
C GLY A 44 12.42 2.19 -0.47
N TRP A 45 12.52 0.86 -0.33
CA TRP A 45 13.72 0.12 -0.72
C TRP A 45 13.91 0.03 -2.24
N HIS A 46 12.83 -0.23 -2.99
CA HIS A 46 12.90 -0.51 -4.42
C HIS A 46 13.08 0.76 -5.26
N TYR A 47 12.39 1.85 -4.91
CA TYR A 47 12.45 3.10 -5.68
C TYR A 47 13.16 4.25 -4.95
N GLY A 48 13.55 4.07 -3.68
CA GLY A 48 14.13 5.16 -2.88
C GLY A 48 13.13 6.24 -2.49
N TRP A 49 11.83 5.96 -2.57
CA TRP A 49 10.78 6.94 -2.29
C TRP A 49 10.65 7.23 -0.81
N SER A 50 10.37 8.49 -0.46
CA SER A 50 9.96 8.83 0.89
C SER A 50 8.55 8.32 1.16
N THR A 51 8.40 7.45 2.15
CA THR A 51 7.12 6.88 2.58
C THR A 51 6.67 7.40 3.94
N ALA A 52 7.27 8.50 4.42
CA ALA A 52 6.96 9.08 5.74
C ALA A 52 5.49 9.51 5.90
N LEU A 53 4.81 9.81 4.79
CA LEU A 53 3.39 10.19 4.75
C LEU A 53 2.47 9.05 4.28
N GLY A 54 2.97 7.82 4.21
CA GLY A 54 2.26 6.66 3.67
C GLY A 54 2.55 6.41 2.19
N TRP A 55 2.13 5.25 1.72
CA TRP A 55 2.34 4.84 0.33
C TRP A 55 1.44 5.62 -0.63
N ALA A 56 0.25 6.09 -0.20
CA ALA A 56 -0.62 6.88 -1.06
C ALA A 56 0.04 8.22 -1.45
N ALA A 57 0.57 8.94 -0.46
CA ALA A 57 1.27 10.20 -0.69
C ALA A 57 2.55 10.00 -1.52
N ALA A 58 3.27 8.89 -1.30
CA ALA A 58 4.44 8.54 -2.11
C ALA A 58 4.07 8.32 -3.57
N ILE A 59 3.01 7.56 -3.86
CA ILE A 59 2.55 7.27 -5.22
C ILE A 59 2.04 8.54 -5.91
N GLU A 60 1.22 9.35 -5.24
CA GLU A 60 0.73 10.62 -5.79
C GLU A 60 1.88 11.57 -6.18
N SER A 61 2.97 11.56 -5.41
CA SER A 61 4.16 12.39 -5.68
C SER A 61 5.00 11.89 -6.86
N HIS A 62 4.82 10.64 -7.29
CA HIS A 62 5.62 9.97 -8.33
C HIS A 62 4.76 9.34 -9.44
N ALA A 63 3.50 9.77 -9.59
CA ALA A 63 2.59 9.24 -10.60
C ALA A 63 2.86 9.82 -12.01
N ASP A 64 3.68 10.88 -12.14
CA ASP A 64 4.15 11.46 -13.42
C ASP A 64 3.07 11.64 -14.52
N GLY A 65 1.84 12.00 -14.10
CA GLY A 65 0.71 12.23 -15.01
C GLY A 65 -0.20 11.02 -15.25
N GLU A 66 0.13 9.87 -14.67
CA GLU A 66 -0.78 8.72 -14.55
C GLU A 66 -1.81 8.93 -13.44
N ALA A 67 -2.98 8.31 -13.57
CA ALA A 67 -3.94 8.27 -12.47
C ALA A 67 -3.32 7.52 -11.27
N PRO A 68 -3.25 8.11 -10.07
CA PRO A 68 -2.56 7.50 -8.92
C PRO A 68 -3.07 6.09 -8.58
N LEU A 69 -4.34 5.83 -8.83
CA LEU A 69 -4.96 4.53 -8.57
C LEU A 69 -4.52 3.46 -9.57
N ASP A 70 -4.33 3.81 -10.84
CA ASP A 70 -3.78 2.90 -11.85
C ASP A 70 -2.31 2.59 -11.53
N ARG A 71 -1.54 3.63 -11.17
CA ARG A 71 -0.14 3.46 -10.73
C ARG A 71 -0.05 2.55 -9.51
N PHE A 72 -0.96 2.68 -8.56
CA PHE A 72 -1.04 1.80 -7.40
C PHE A 72 -1.23 0.33 -7.80
N PHE A 73 -2.17 0.00 -8.67
CA PHE A 73 -2.39 -1.39 -9.08
C PHE A 73 -1.18 -1.98 -9.81
N GLN A 74 -0.49 -1.19 -10.64
CA GLN A 74 0.76 -1.62 -11.27
C GLN A 74 1.84 -1.95 -10.24
N LEU A 75 2.02 -1.07 -9.25
CA LEU A 75 2.97 -1.27 -8.15
C LEU A 75 2.63 -2.49 -7.30
N VAL A 76 1.34 -2.76 -7.07
CA VAL A 76 0.89 -3.99 -6.39
C VAL A 76 1.29 -5.23 -7.18
N ASP A 77 1.14 -5.21 -8.50
CA ASP A 77 1.53 -6.34 -9.34
C ASP A 77 3.06 -6.51 -9.42
N GLU A 78 3.82 -5.41 -9.41
CA GLU A 78 5.28 -5.42 -9.29
C GLU A 78 5.73 -6.00 -7.93
N PHE A 79 5.12 -5.54 -6.84
CA PHE A 79 5.37 -6.02 -5.49
C PHE A 79 5.12 -7.54 -5.38
N ARG A 80 4.00 -8.03 -5.91
CA ARG A 80 3.68 -9.47 -5.93
C ARG A 80 4.73 -10.28 -6.70
N ARG A 81 5.16 -9.79 -7.86
CA ARG A 81 6.20 -10.44 -8.67
C ARG A 81 7.57 -10.46 -7.99
N SER A 82 7.84 -9.50 -7.11
CA SER A 82 9.08 -9.45 -6.32
C SER A 82 9.14 -10.47 -5.16
N GLY A 83 8.10 -11.29 -4.99
CA GLY A 83 7.99 -12.26 -3.89
C GLY A 83 7.23 -11.69 -2.67
N GLY A 84 6.29 -10.76 -2.91
CA GLY A 84 5.52 -10.06 -1.89
C GLY A 84 5.08 -10.98 -0.75
N VAL A 85 5.53 -10.62 0.45
CA VAL A 85 5.39 -11.33 1.75
C VAL A 85 6.34 -12.52 1.92
N VAL A 86 7.53 -12.26 2.46
CA VAL A 86 8.27 -13.24 3.28
C VAL A 86 8.29 -12.68 4.70
N GLY A 87 7.52 -13.29 5.60
CA GLY A 87 7.42 -12.85 7.00
C GLY A 87 6.26 -13.50 7.73
N GLY A 88 6.18 -14.83 7.67
CA GLY A 88 5.51 -15.62 8.69
C GLY A 88 6.60 -16.26 9.54
N GLU A 89 6.74 -15.80 10.78
CA GLU A 89 7.40 -16.51 11.88
C GLU A 89 6.44 -16.55 13.07
#